data_AF-A0A2R7KMH9-F1
#
_entry.id   AF-A0A2R7KMH9-F1
#
_cell.length_a   1.000
_cell.length_b   1.000
_cell.length_c   1.000
_cell.angle_alpha   90.00
_cell.angle_beta   90.00
_cell.angle_gamma   90.00
#
_symmetry.space_group_name_H-M   'P 1'
#
loop_
_entity.id
_entity.type
_entity.pdbx_description
1 polymer ?
#
loop_
_entity_poly.entity_id
_entity_poly.type
_entity_poly.pdbx_seq_one_letter_code
_entity_poly.pdbx_strand_id
1 'polypeptide(L)'
;MQDRTRDSLNEITQEWDVASIHLVPNDMFNWGISNENVLKALNIVKTFEQYEQIEKDQNKINYQQYKDLVYYLYQMDFIDSDINLAITKANASLEKGKRPLDFNHIWILVAGTGNSQFSELEQMMSKEIGQVLAANGYGVICGGWPGVDQEIAKSFTLHLASHQISEKDRLIQLIERKMKPLYDYGTIQELLPGEDWYNIASAEVRAVILIGGKGGTYKTYEEAIKNGVPVIPIPGTGGDALRIHKILSSTSSKYSADSPQTLISATQLAALNREILIKDNLGDISAVVIDIIKGLPQKTVSRPSSDDFKAMIMELYKKRKVVIEDDLQKNRWGGRSEDQGNVLSVKVSKSIIPTFFNVILNLKVSDPDKREQFVAFFLHDSFSNEIRFKSTKNGSAKLEVRSYEAFTVGAYTEKGIMLELDLNEVSGLPKAFYYTDVSKAFKKLVDQMYEQQNVTVKDDLQKNRWGGKSVSNEKELTASVEKGLIPGYFDVRIKISSTNPNKPLKGDVAFFMHDSFKEIKFRKAIDGIAKVKVSAYEAFTVGAYTEDGTILELDLQESKGFPKKFYY
;
A
#
# COMPACT_ATOMS: atom_id res chain seq x y z
N MET A 1 -48.36 2.40 -48.91
CA MET A 1 -49.20 1.32 -48.35
C MET A 1 -48.31 0.51 -47.42
N GLN A 2 -48.29 0.92 -46.13
CA GLN A 2 -48.70 0.12 -44.95
C GLN A 2 -47.69 -0.99 -44.60
N ASP A 3 -47.23 -1.18 -43.37
CA ASP A 3 -47.22 -0.46 -42.09
C ASP A 3 -46.26 -1.31 -41.24
N ARG A 4 -45.12 -0.77 -40.78
CA ARG A 4 -44.22 -1.46 -39.82
C ARG A 4 -43.53 -0.42 -38.96
N THR A 5 -44.29 0.12 -38.03
CA THR A 5 -43.79 0.57 -36.73
C THR A 5 -44.04 -0.51 -35.68
N ARG A 6 -43.17 -0.53 -34.66
CA ARG A 6 -43.25 -1.19 -33.34
C ARG A 6 -42.51 -2.52 -33.15
N ASP A 7 -41.44 -2.38 -32.35
CA ASP A 7 -41.07 -3.21 -31.19
C ASP A 7 -39.61 -3.70 -31.22
N SER A 8 -38.70 -2.74 -31.00
CA SER A 8 -37.37 -2.98 -30.45
C SER A 8 -37.39 -2.64 -28.95
N LEU A 9 -38.00 -3.51 -28.16
CA LEU A 9 -37.93 -3.56 -26.70
C LEU A 9 -38.38 -4.98 -26.31
N ASN A 10 -37.50 -5.95 -26.52
CA ASN A 10 -37.53 -7.18 -25.76
C ASN A 10 -36.12 -7.40 -25.23
N GLU A 11 -36.06 -7.20 -23.92
CA GLU A 11 -34.95 -7.35 -23.02
C GLU A 11 -34.26 -8.69 -23.18
N ILE A 12 -32.96 -8.66 -22.98
CA ILE A 12 -32.11 -9.81 -22.74
C ILE A 12 -32.61 -10.47 -21.44
N THR A 13 -33.47 -11.48 -21.54
CA THR A 13 -33.63 -12.47 -20.47
C THR A 13 -32.50 -13.48 -20.61
N GLN A 14 -31.32 -13.14 -20.08
CA GLN A 14 -30.30 -14.16 -19.81
C GLN A 14 -30.79 -14.96 -18.59
N GLU A 15 -31.53 -16.03 -18.84
CA GLU A 15 -31.86 -17.03 -17.84
C GLU A 15 -30.58 -17.78 -17.44
N TRP A 16 -30.27 -17.80 -16.15
CA TRP A 16 -29.08 -18.47 -15.62
C TRP A 16 -29.37 -19.96 -15.41
N ASP A 17 -28.47 -20.78 -15.94
CA ASP A 17 -28.48 -22.24 -15.78
C ASP A 17 -27.82 -22.66 -14.46
N VAL A 18 -28.64 -23.07 -13.49
CA VAL A 18 -28.19 -23.50 -12.15
C VAL A 18 -27.52 -24.88 -12.18
N ALA A 19 -27.61 -25.65 -13.27
CA ALA A 19 -26.86 -26.91 -13.40
C ALA A 19 -25.34 -26.69 -13.38
N SER A 20 -24.88 -25.45 -13.58
CA SER A 20 -23.48 -25.06 -13.47
C SER A 20 -23.03 -24.66 -12.06
N ILE A 21 -23.95 -24.47 -11.10
CA ILE A 21 -23.63 -24.12 -9.71
C ILE A 21 -23.89 -25.35 -8.82
N HIS A 22 -22.94 -26.27 -8.81
CA HIS A 22 -22.88 -27.31 -7.80
C HIS A 22 -22.58 -26.68 -6.44
N LEU A 23 -23.60 -26.30 -5.66
CA LEU A 23 -23.39 -25.98 -4.24
C LEU A 23 -23.16 -27.27 -3.46
N VAL A 24 -21.93 -27.76 -3.51
CA VAL A 24 -21.49 -28.81 -2.59
C VAL A 24 -21.28 -28.19 -1.21
N PRO A 25 -21.49 -28.93 -0.11
CA PRO A 25 -21.28 -28.42 1.26
C PRO A 25 -19.93 -27.69 1.48
N ASN A 26 -18.90 -28.03 0.70
CA ASN A 26 -17.62 -27.34 0.68
C ASN A 26 -17.69 -25.87 0.21
N ASP A 27 -18.61 -25.50 -0.69
CA ASP A 27 -18.71 -24.13 -1.21
C ASP A 27 -19.36 -23.18 -0.20
N MET A 28 -20.32 -23.67 0.59
CA MET A 28 -20.91 -22.92 1.70
C MET A 28 -19.93 -22.77 2.87
N PHE A 29 -19.06 -23.77 3.09
CA PHE A 29 -17.96 -23.68 4.05
C PHE A 29 -16.90 -22.64 3.64
N ASN A 30 -16.59 -22.54 2.34
CA ASN A 30 -15.72 -21.50 1.78
C ASN A 30 -16.33 -20.08 1.88
N TRP A 31 -17.63 -19.96 2.21
CA TRP A 31 -18.30 -18.69 2.50
C TRP A 31 -18.28 -18.32 3.99
N GLY A 32 -17.59 -19.11 4.84
CA GLY A 32 -17.46 -18.86 6.27
C GLY A 32 -18.63 -19.38 7.10
N ILE A 33 -19.59 -20.09 6.49
CA ILE A 33 -20.75 -20.65 7.19
C ILE A 33 -20.29 -21.91 7.95
N SER A 34 -20.56 -21.96 9.26
CA SER A 34 -20.18 -23.12 10.08
C SER A 34 -20.89 -24.40 9.62
N ASN A 35 -20.22 -25.56 9.77
CA ASN A 35 -20.78 -26.86 9.38
C ASN A 35 -22.12 -27.16 10.07
N GLU A 36 -22.31 -26.72 11.31
CA GLU A 36 -23.57 -26.88 12.04
C GLU A 36 -24.72 -26.10 11.36
N ASN A 37 -24.45 -24.90 10.85
CA ASN A 37 -25.44 -24.05 10.20
C ASN A 37 -25.75 -24.52 8.76
N VAL A 38 -24.77 -25.07 8.05
CA VAL A 38 -24.98 -25.76 6.77
C VAL A 38 -25.92 -26.96 6.96
N LEU A 39 -25.71 -27.76 8.00
CA LEU A 39 -26.57 -28.92 8.31
C LEU A 39 -28.00 -28.50 8.70
N LYS A 40 -28.17 -27.40 9.43
CA LYS A 40 -29.50 -26.84 9.75
C LYS A 40 -30.22 -26.36 8.49
N ALA A 41 -29.55 -25.61 7.61
CA ALA A 41 -30.12 -25.17 6.34
C ALA A 41 -30.53 -26.35 5.44
N LEU A 42 -29.67 -27.38 5.33
CA LEU A 42 -29.97 -28.59 4.55
C LEU A 42 -31.14 -29.40 5.11
N ASN A 43 -31.29 -29.50 6.44
CA ASN A 43 -32.45 -30.15 7.04
C ASN A 43 -33.75 -29.40 6.77
N ILE A 44 -33.70 -28.06 6.66
CA ILE A 44 -34.87 -27.23 6.38
C ILE A 44 -35.28 -27.32 4.91
N VAL A 45 -34.31 -27.33 3.99
CA VAL A 45 -34.55 -27.63 2.57
C VAL A 45 -35.23 -28.99 2.41
N LYS A 46 -34.79 -30.01 3.16
CA LYS A 46 -35.46 -31.32 3.22
C LYS A 46 -36.88 -31.26 3.78
N THR A 47 -37.19 -30.35 4.69
CA THR A 47 -38.57 -30.14 5.18
C THR A 47 -39.47 -29.51 4.12
N PHE A 48 -38.90 -28.69 3.22
CA PHE A 48 -39.62 -28.16 2.05
C PHE A 48 -39.81 -29.21 0.95
N GLU A 49 -38.85 -30.13 0.75
CA GLU A 49 -39.01 -31.29 -0.15
C GLU A 49 -40.19 -32.20 0.27
N GLN A 50 -40.55 -32.24 1.55
CA GLN A 50 -41.70 -33.02 2.04
C GLN A 50 -43.07 -32.41 1.67
N TYR A 51 -43.11 -31.19 1.13
CA TYR A 51 -44.33 -30.56 0.62
C TYR A 51 -44.56 -30.74 -0.88
N GLU A 52 -43.69 -31.49 -1.58
CA GLU A 52 -43.85 -31.82 -3.02
C GLU A 52 -44.64 -33.12 -3.24
N GLN A 53 -45.97 -33.00 -3.26
CA GLN A 53 -46.80 -33.84 -4.14
C GLN A 53 -47.58 -32.98 -5.16
N ILE A 54 -46.93 -31.96 -5.72
CA ILE A 54 -47.45 -31.25 -6.89
C ILE A 54 -46.37 -31.29 -7.98
N GLU A 55 -46.68 -32.12 -8.97
CA GLU A 55 -46.12 -32.29 -10.31
C GLU A 55 -44.66 -31.92 -10.65
N LYS A 56 -43.98 -32.98 -11.11
CA LYS A 56 -42.75 -33.06 -11.90
C LYS A 56 -42.66 -32.06 -13.06
N ASP A 57 -42.19 -30.86 -12.78
CA ASP A 57 -41.18 -30.13 -13.57
C ASP A 57 -41.01 -28.75 -12.93
N GLN A 58 -40.01 -28.57 -12.03
CA GLN A 58 -39.33 -27.30 -11.71
C GLN A 58 -38.49 -27.38 -10.42
N ASN A 59 -37.23 -27.81 -10.52
CA ASN A 59 -36.21 -27.54 -9.50
C ASN A 59 -35.74 -26.06 -9.59
N LYS A 60 -36.65 -25.10 -9.42
CA LYS A 60 -36.34 -23.66 -9.47
C LYS A 60 -36.86 -23.00 -8.20
N ILE A 61 -35.96 -22.53 -7.32
CA ILE A 61 -36.34 -21.51 -6.35
C ILE A 61 -36.38 -20.16 -7.06
N ASN A 62 -37.53 -19.51 -7.07
CA ASN A 62 -37.68 -18.18 -7.64
C ASN A 62 -37.14 -17.10 -6.69
N TYR A 63 -37.02 -15.88 -7.19
CA TYR A 63 -36.48 -14.73 -6.43
C TYR A 63 -37.20 -14.50 -5.09
N GLN A 64 -38.52 -14.73 -5.05
CA GLN A 64 -39.29 -14.60 -3.82
C GLN A 64 -38.91 -15.69 -2.81
N GLN A 65 -38.76 -16.94 -3.24
CA GLN A 65 -38.33 -18.06 -2.39
C GLN A 65 -36.90 -17.88 -1.85
N TYR A 66 -36.00 -17.27 -2.63
CA TYR A 66 -34.66 -16.90 -2.14
C TYR A 66 -34.74 -15.79 -1.09
N LYS A 67 -35.58 -14.77 -1.32
CA LYS A 67 -35.82 -13.69 -0.35
C LYS A 67 -36.38 -14.22 0.96
N ASP A 68 -37.33 -15.16 0.88
CA ASP A 68 -37.96 -15.80 2.03
C ASP A 68 -36.94 -16.65 2.81
N LEU A 69 -36.04 -17.36 2.12
CA LEU A 69 -34.95 -18.11 2.75
C LEU A 69 -33.98 -17.17 3.50
N VAL A 70 -33.57 -16.06 2.89
CA VAL A 70 -32.70 -15.06 3.52
C VAL A 70 -33.40 -14.40 4.73
N TYR A 71 -34.68 -14.05 4.60
CA TYR A 71 -35.47 -13.47 5.68
C TYR A 71 -35.68 -14.44 6.85
N TYR A 72 -35.84 -15.73 6.54
CA TYR A 72 -35.96 -16.78 7.54
C TYR A 72 -34.62 -17.03 8.28
N LEU A 73 -33.50 -17.06 7.56
CA LEU A 73 -32.16 -17.14 8.16
C LEU A 73 -31.89 -15.93 9.06
N TYR A 74 -32.37 -14.74 8.68
CA TYR A 74 -32.32 -13.54 9.50
C TYR A 74 -33.13 -13.68 10.81
N GLN A 75 -34.33 -14.28 10.80
CA GLN A 75 -35.11 -14.51 12.04
C GLN A 75 -34.53 -15.57 12.99
N MET A 76 -33.56 -16.37 12.54
CA MET A 76 -32.94 -17.45 13.31
C MET A 76 -31.65 -17.03 14.03
N ASP A 77 -31.41 -15.71 14.19
CA ASP A 77 -30.28 -15.14 14.93
C ASP A 77 -28.91 -15.49 14.31
N PHE A 78 -28.86 -15.49 12.97
CA PHE A 78 -27.60 -15.56 12.22
C PHE A 78 -26.80 -14.27 12.44
N ILE A 79 -25.47 -14.38 12.55
CA ILE A 79 -24.60 -13.23 12.77
C ILE A 79 -24.68 -12.31 11.54
N ASP A 80 -25.17 -11.08 11.73
CA ASP A 80 -25.43 -10.06 10.70
C ASP A 80 -24.28 -9.84 9.71
N SER A 81 -23.03 -10.11 10.10
CA SER A 81 -21.85 -9.94 9.26
C SER A 81 -21.82 -10.88 8.05
N ASP A 82 -22.34 -12.11 8.20
CA ASP A 82 -22.14 -13.16 7.21
C ASP A 82 -23.20 -13.10 6.11
N ILE A 83 -24.44 -12.74 6.48
CA ILE A 83 -25.55 -12.54 5.54
C ILE A 83 -25.31 -11.30 4.68
N ASN A 84 -24.90 -10.18 5.29
CA ASN A 84 -24.58 -8.97 4.54
C ASN A 84 -23.41 -9.18 3.57
N LEU A 85 -22.40 -9.95 3.97
CA LEU A 85 -21.28 -10.33 3.10
C LEU A 85 -21.75 -11.22 1.94
N ALA A 86 -22.62 -12.19 2.20
CA ALA A 86 -23.18 -13.06 1.17
C ALA A 86 -24.06 -12.30 0.16
N ILE A 87 -24.94 -11.41 0.64
CA ILE A 87 -25.77 -10.53 -0.19
C ILE A 87 -24.88 -9.58 -1.02
N THR A 88 -23.85 -9.00 -0.41
CA THR A 88 -22.90 -8.13 -1.12
C THR A 88 -22.14 -8.88 -2.22
N LYS A 89 -21.69 -10.12 -1.95
CA LYS A 89 -21.03 -10.97 -2.95
C LYS A 89 -21.98 -11.39 -4.07
N ALA A 90 -23.24 -11.69 -3.77
CA ALA A 90 -24.26 -12.04 -4.76
C ALA A 90 -24.60 -10.84 -5.66
N ASN A 91 -24.82 -9.65 -5.08
CA ASN A 91 -25.08 -8.41 -5.82
C ASN A 91 -23.87 -7.97 -6.65
N ALA A 92 -22.64 -8.10 -6.13
CA ALA A 92 -21.43 -7.83 -6.91
C ALA A 92 -21.26 -8.78 -8.11
N SER A 93 -21.80 -10.02 -8.02
CA SER A 93 -21.83 -10.96 -9.14
C SER A 93 -22.87 -10.57 -10.20
N LEU A 94 -23.93 -9.85 -9.83
CA LEU A 94 -24.96 -9.31 -10.74
C LEU A 94 -24.51 -8.00 -11.43
N GLU A 95 -23.68 -7.19 -10.76
CA GLU A 95 -23.07 -5.95 -11.30
C GLU A 95 -21.87 -6.19 -12.25
N LYS A 96 -21.51 -7.45 -12.53
CA LYS A 96 -20.33 -7.89 -13.33
C LYS A 96 -20.20 -7.29 -14.75
N GLY A 97 -21.13 -6.45 -15.20
CA GLY A 97 -21.04 -5.73 -16.46
C GLY A 97 -20.29 -4.39 -16.40
N LYS A 98 -20.14 -3.76 -15.23
CA LYS A 98 -19.41 -2.48 -15.09
C LYS A 98 -18.12 -2.71 -14.32
N ARG A 99 -16.99 -2.84 -15.02
CA ARG A 99 -15.68 -2.73 -14.36
C ARG A 99 -15.64 -1.40 -13.59
N PRO A 100 -15.17 -1.35 -12.34
CA PRO A 100 -14.89 -0.09 -11.68
C PRO A 100 -13.93 0.69 -12.56
N LEU A 101 -14.12 2.00 -12.58
CA LEU A 101 -13.23 2.86 -13.34
C LEU A 101 -11.81 2.76 -12.77
N ASP A 102 -10.83 2.84 -13.68
CA ASP A 102 -9.45 3.07 -13.30
C ASP A 102 -9.36 4.29 -12.37
N PHE A 103 -8.39 4.28 -11.46
CA PHE A 103 -8.23 5.40 -10.53
C PHE A 103 -8.03 6.68 -11.33
N ASN A 104 -8.93 7.64 -11.16
CA ASN A 104 -8.91 8.89 -11.91
C ASN A 104 -7.98 9.93 -11.29
N HIS A 105 -7.23 9.56 -10.24
CA HIS A 105 -6.33 10.42 -9.46
C HIS A 105 -7.02 11.64 -8.81
N ILE A 106 -8.34 11.55 -8.58
CA ILE A 106 -9.12 12.56 -7.88
C ILE A 106 -9.39 12.06 -6.45
N TRP A 107 -8.88 12.81 -5.47
CA TRP A 107 -9.07 12.52 -4.05
C TRP A 107 -10.25 13.30 -3.46
N ILE A 108 -11.02 12.64 -2.61
CA ILE A 108 -12.14 13.19 -1.86
C ILE A 108 -11.86 13.04 -0.37
N LEU A 109 -11.89 14.14 0.37
CA LEU A 109 -11.84 14.08 1.83
C LEU A 109 -13.24 13.78 2.35
N VAL A 110 -13.38 12.77 3.20
CA VAL A 110 -14.62 12.52 3.92
C VAL A 110 -14.36 12.72 5.41
N ALA A 111 -15.19 13.52 6.07
CA ALA A 111 -15.09 13.79 7.50
C ALA A 111 -16.46 13.78 8.16
N GLY A 112 -16.52 13.34 9.42
CA GLY A 112 -17.79 13.25 10.12
C GLY A 112 -17.66 12.94 11.60
N THR A 113 -18.68 12.27 12.15
CA THR A 113 -18.68 11.85 13.56
C THR A 113 -17.55 10.86 13.82
N GLY A 114 -16.57 11.30 14.63
CA GLY A 114 -15.35 10.55 14.99
C GLY A 114 -15.48 9.69 16.25
N ASN A 115 -16.65 9.09 16.50
CA ASN A 115 -16.86 8.17 17.62
C ASN A 115 -17.79 7.01 17.22
N SER A 116 -17.82 5.94 18.01
CA SER A 116 -18.61 4.74 17.72
C SER A 116 -20.11 4.91 17.93
N GLN A 117 -20.56 6.01 18.54
CA GLN A 117 -21.96 6.35 18.76
C GLN A 117 -22.42 7.37 17.71
N PHE A 118 -22.57 6.91 16.48
CA PHE A 118 -23.11 7.67 15.37
C PHE A 118 -24.44 7.04 14.93
N SER A 119 -25.33 7.87 14.39
CA SER A 119 -26.69 7.47 14.02
C SER A 119 -26.70 6.46 12.87
N GLU A 120 -27.77 5.65 12.82
CA GLU A 120 -28.01 4.70 11.72
C GLU A 120 -27.97 5.40 10.35
N LEU A 121 -28.47 6.63 10.28
CA LEU A 121 -28.42 7.42 9.05
C LEU A 121 -26.99 7.84 8.68
N GLU A 122 -26.14 8.22 9.64
CA GLU A 122 -24.72 8.48 9.37
C GLU A 122 -24.00 7.22 8.88
N GLN A 123 -24.26 6.07 9.50
CA GLN A 123 -23.69 4.78 9.08
C GLN A 123 -24.08 4.40 7.66
N MET A 124 -25.38 4.49 7.37
CA MET A 124 -25.92 4.19 6.06
C MET A 124 -25.35 5.11 4.98
N MET A 125 -25.29 6.42 5.25
CA MET A 125 -24.70 7.39 4.31
C MET A 125 -23.20 7.16 4.11
N SER A 126 -22.44 6.89 5.16
CA SER A 126 -21.02 6.56 5.06
C SER A 126 -20.78 5.33 4.19
N LYS A 127 -21.57 4.27 4.38
CA LYS A 127 -21.47 3.04 3.59
C LYS A 127 -21.73 3.32 2.12
N GLU A 128 -22.81 4.02 1.81
CA GLU A 128 -23.20 4.29 0.43
C GLU A 128 -22.19 5.19 -0.28
N ILE A 129 -21.74 6.27 0.36
CA ILE A 129 -20.74 7.19 -0.21
C ILE A 129 -19.42 6.44 -0.47
N GLY A 130 -18.97 5.57 0.45
CA GLY A 130 -17.76 4.79 0.26
C GLY A 130 -17.84 3.87 -0.97
N GLN A 131 -18.97 3.18 -1.15
CA GLN A 131 -19.20 2.34 -2.34
C GLN A 131 -19.20 3.15 -3.63
N VAL A 132 -19.92 4.26 -3.65
CA VAL A 132 -20.09 5.09 -4.84
C VAL A 132 -18.79 5.79 -5.25
N LEU A 133 -17.99 6.24 -4.29
CA LEU A 133 -16.66 6.78 -4.57
C LEU A 133 -15.74 5.73 -5.20
N ALA A 134 -15.74 4.51 -4.67
CA ALA A 134 -14.97 3.39 -5.22
C ALA A 134 -15.42 3.02 -6.65
N ALA A 135 -16.73 2.91 -6.88
CA ALA A 135 -17.32 2.56 -8.16
C ALA A 135 -16.96 3.55 -9.29
N ASN A 136 -16.82 4.84 -8.93
CA ASN A 136 -16.46 5.91 -9.87
C ASN A 136 -14.95 6.16 -9.97
N GLY A 137 -14.11 5.31 -9.36
CA GLY A 137 -12.67 5.40 -9.46
C GLY A 137 -12.06 6.60 -8.73
N TYR A 138 -12.73 7.13 -7.71
CA TYR A 138 -12.18 8.18 -6.83
C TYR A 138 -11.30 7.58 -5.73
N GLY A 139 -10.41 8.40 -5.18
CA GLY A 139 -9.64 8.10 -3.98
C GLY A 139 -10.28 8.76 -2.76
N VAL A 140 -10.10 8.17 -1.58
CA VAL A 140 -10.64 8.67 -0.31
C VAL A 140 -9.51 9.02 0.65
N ILE A 141 -9.59 10.21 1.24
CA ILE A 141 -8.80 10.60 2.42
C ILE A 141 -9.74 10.66 3.62
N CYS A 142 -9.34 10.08 4.75
CA CYS A 142 -10.04 10.15 6.03
C CYS A 142 -9.06 10.16 7.22
N GLY A 143 -9.53 10.40 8.44
CA GLY A 143 -8.69 10.58 9.63
C GLY A 143 -8.37 9.32 10.44
N GLY A 144 -8.94 8.17 10.09
CA GLY A 144 -8.71 6.91 10.83
C GLY A 144 -9.49 6.78 12.15
N TRP A 145 -10.49 7.64 12.37
CA TRP A 145 -11.30 7.64 13.59
C TRP A 145 -12.43 6.59 13.57
N PRO A 146 -12.92 6.11 14.73
CA PRO A 146 -14.18 5.37 14.78
C PRO A 146 -15.34 6.21 14.22
N GLY A 147 -16.39 5.54 13.76
CA GLY A 147 -17.58 6.21 13.22
C GLY A 147 -17.53 6.39 11.71
N VAL A 148 -17.66 7.63 11.24
CA VAL A 148 -17.76 7.95 9.80
C VAL A 148 -16.53 7.48 9.02
N ASP A 149 -15.32 7.77 9.50
CA ASP A 149 -14.07 7.40 8.81
C ASP A 149 -13.96 5.87 8.67
N GLN A 150 -14.30 5.13 9.75
CA GLN A 150 -14.28 3.67 9.78
C GLN A 150 -15.26 3.06 8.77
N GLU A 151 -16.50 3.54 8.75
CA GLU A 151 -17.54 2.97 7.88
C GLU A 151 -17.28 3.30 6.39
N ILE A 152 -16.80 4.52 6.09
CA ILE A 152 -16.35 4.90 4.74
C ILE A 152 -15.18 4.01 4.30
N ALA A 153 -14.12 3.89 5.12
CA ALA A 153 -12.94 3.11 4.79
C ALA A 153 -13.28 1.63 4.54
N LYS A 154 -14.13 1.06 5.39
CA LYS A 154 -14.62 -0.31 5.29
C LYS A 154 -15.42 -0.53 4.00
N SER A 155 -16.44 0.28 3.75
CA SER A 155 -17.32 0.12 2.58
C SER A 155 -16.59 0.36 1.26
N PHE A 156 -15.71 1.36 1.21
CA PHE A 156 -14.84 1.65 0.07
C PHE A 156 -13.91 0.47 -0.24
N THR A 157 -13.22 -0.06 0.76
CA THR A 157 -12.29 -1.20 0.60
C THR A 157 -13.01 -2.47 0.18
N LEU A 158 -14.18 -2.77 0.78
CA LEU A 158 -14.99 -3.93 0.38
C LEU A 158 -15.43 -3.84 -1.08
N HIS A 159 -15.78 -2.65 -1.57
CA HIS A 159 -16.16 -2.45 -2.97
C HIS A 159 -14.96 -2.60 -3.93
N LEU A 160 -13.76 -2.13 -3.57
CA LEU A 160 -12.56 -2.37 -4.38
C LEU A 160 -12.18 -3.86 -4.41
N ALA A 161 -12.24 -4.53 -3.26
CA ALA A 161 -11.93 -5.94 -3.13
C ALA A 161 -12.87 -6.83 -3.95
N SER A 162 -14.16 -6.52 -4.03
CA SER A 162 -15.11 -7.26 -4.86
C SER A 162 -14.78 -7.21 -6.36
N HIS A 163 -13.93 -6.27 -6.78
CA HIS A 163 -13.45 -6.11 -8.14
C HIS A 163 -11.95 -6.39 -8.31
N GLN A 164 -11.30 -6.99 -7.30
CA GLN A 164 -9.88 -7.33 -7.32
C GLN A 164 -8.96 -6.10 -7.50
N ILE A 165 -9.37 -4.94 -6.99
CA ILE A 165 -8.58 -3.72 -6.99
C ILE A 165 -7.97 -3.52 -5.60
N SER A 166 -6.68 -3.17 -5.53
CA SER A 166 -6.05 -2.83 -4.26
C SER A 166 -6.45 -1.43 -3.79
N GLU A 167 -6.73 -1.33 -2.51
CA GLU A 167 -7.06 -0.13 -1.76
C GLU A 167 -5.84 0.74 -1.42
N LYS A 168 -4.62 0.19 -1.46
CA LYS A 168 -3.40 0.87 -0.98
C LYS A 168 -3.14 2.20 -1.67
N ASP A 169 -3.49 2.30 -2.95
CA ASP A 169 -3.25 3.51 -3.76
C ASP A 169 -4.50 4.39 -3.88
N ARG A 170 -5.60 4.04 -3.20
CA ARG A 170 -6.92 4.70 -3.36
C ARG A 170 -7.58 5.10 -2.05
N LEU A 171 -7.06 4.65 -0.90
CA LEU A 171 -7.54 5.04 0.41
C LEU A 171 -6.34 5.48 1.26
N ILE A 172 -6.37 6.71 1.76
CA ILE A 172 -5.38 7.25 2.69
C ILE A 172 -6.05 7.51 4.04
N GLN A 173 -5.52 6.88 5.08
CA GLN A 173 -5.81 7.22 6.46
C GLN A 173 -4.74 8.18 6.95
N LEU A 174 -5.06 9.47 6.98
CA LEU A 174 -4.16 10.49 7.50
C LEU A 174 -4.30 10.55 9.02
N ILE A 175 -3.25 10.19 9.76
CA ILE A 175 -3.29 10.10 11.22
C ILE A 175 -2.27 11.04 11.88
N GLU A 176 -2.62 11.58 13.03
CA GLU A 176 -1.69 12.36 13.84
C GLU A 176 -0.59 11.47 14.44
N ARG A 177 0.56 12.07 14.77
CA ARG A 177 1.69 11.30 15.31
C ARG A 177 1.30 10.53 16.55
N LYS A 178 1.79 9.28 16.63
CA LYS A 178 1.55 8.33 17.74
C LYS A 178 0.11 7.82 17.85
N MET A 179 -0.81 8.23 16.98
CA MET A 179 -2.08 7.52 16.88
C MET A 179 -1.82 6.16 16.23
N LYS A 180 -2.49 5.13 16.74
CA LYS A 180 -2.64 3.87 16.01
C LYS A 180 -3.99 3.91 15.32
N PRO A 181 -4.06 3.68 14.00
CA PRO A 181 -5.34 3.61 13.33
C PRO A 181 -6.13 2.44 13.92
N LEU A 182 -7.45 2.61 14.06
CA LEU A 182 -8.32 1.59 14.63
C LEU A 182 -8.49 0.39 13.69
N TYR A 183 -8.18 0.57 12.41
CA TYR A 183 -8.35 -0.40 11.34
C TYR A 183 -7.25 -0.24 10.28
N ASP A 184 -6.88 -1.35 9.63
CA ASP A 184 -5.77 -1.42 8.68
C ASP A 184 -6.28 -1.46 7.22
N TYR A 185 -7.04 -0.42 6.83
CA TYR A 185 -7.52 -0.24 5.45
C TYR A 185 -6.67 0.79 4.70
N GLY A 186 -6.34 0.54 3.44
CA GLY A 186 -5.61 1.52 2.63
C GLY A 186 -4.17 1.77 3.08
N THR A 187 -3.65 2.95 2.76
CA THR A 187 -2.35 3.44 3.21
C THR A 187 -2.52 4.32 4.44
N ILE A 188 -1.79 3.99 5.50
CA ILE A 188 -1.71 4.82 6.70
C ILE A 188 -0.60 5.85 6.51
N GLN A 189 -0.96 7.13 6.54
CA GLN A 189 -0.02 8.24 6.43
C GLN A 189 0.03 8.99 7.76
N GLU A 190 1.17 8.89 8.46
CA GLU A 190 1.42 9.65 9.69
C GLU A 190 1.91 11.06 9.34
N LEU A 191 1.34 12.08 9.97
CA LEU A 191 1.76 13.47 9.82
C LEU A 191 3.20 13.70 10.31
N LEU A 192 3.93 14.58 9.64
CA LEU A 192 5.24 15.04 10.09
C LEU A 192 5.11 15.98 11.30
N PRO A 193 6.19 16.15 12.10
CA PRO A 193 6.17 17.08 13.23
C PRO A 193 5.85 18.52 12.77
N GLY A 194 4.82 19.11 13.39
CA GLY A 194 4.39 20.48 13.10
C GLY A 194 3.44 20.63 11.91
N GLU A 195 3.06 19.53 11.24
CA GLU A 195 1.98 19.56 10.26
C GLU A 195 0.61 19.64 10.95
N ASP A 196 -0.30 20.40 10.34
CA ASP A 196 -1.69 20.50 10.75
C ASP A 196 -2.55 19.53 9.92
N TRP A 197 -3.29 18.66 10.61
CA TRP A 197 -4.08 17.62 9.96
C TRP A 197 -5.11 18.21 8.99
N TYR A 198 -5.82 19.27 9.38
CA TYR A 198 -6.90 19.84 8.57
C TYR A 198 -6.35 20.45 7.27
N ASN A 199 -5.22 21.14 7.38
CA ASN A 199 -4.58 21.76 6.22
C ASN A 199 -4.09 20.68 5.24
N ILE A 200 -3.38 19.66 5.72
CA ILE A 200 -2.87 18.58 4.87
C ILE A 200 -4.03 17.78 4.24
N ALA A 201 -5.04 17.41 5.03
CA ALA A 201 -6.19 16.64 4.55
C ALA A 201 -6.99 17.37 3.46
N SER A 202 -7.06 18.70 3.51
CA SER A 202 -7.86 19.50 2.57
C SER A 202 -7.05 20.08 1.41
N ALA A 203 -5.73 20.19 1.49
CA ALA A 203 -4.92 20.90 0.48
C ALA A 203 -5.06 20.30 -0.94
N GLU A 204 -5.09 18.97 -1.05
CA GLU A 204 -4.97 18.26 -2.32
C GLU A 204 -6.25 17.49 -2.73
N VAL A 205 -7.36 17.77 -2.07
CA VAL A 205 -8.64 17.12 -2.41
C VAL A 205 -9.50 17.98 -3.34
N ARG A 206 -10.31 17.26 -4.11
CA ARG A 206 -11.24 17.83 -5.07
C ARG A 206 -12.47 18.44 -4.40
N ALA A 207 -12.92 17.78 -3.35
CA ALA A 207 -14.07 18.16 -2.56
C ALA A 207 -13.93 17.55 -1.15
N VAL A 208 -14.66 18.14 -0.21
CA VAL A 208 -14.87 17.59 1.13
C VAL A 208 -16.32 17.19 1.28
N ILE A 209 -16.59 15.95 1.70
CA ILE A 209 -17.93 15.49 2.06
C ILE A 209 -18.05 15.44 3.58
N LEU A 210 -19.13 16.02 4.14
CA LEU A 210 -19.35 16.07 5.59
C LEU A 210 -20.59 15.29 6.00
N ILE A 211 -20.41 14.35 6.94
CA ILE A 211 -21.45 13.45 7.45
C ILE A 211 -21.57 13.63 8.97
N GLY A 212 -22.66 14.23 9.44
CA GLY A 212 -22.92 14.50 10.85
C GLY A 212 -21.85 15.39 11.49
N GLY A 213 -21.20 14.91 12.55
CA GLY A 213 -20.01 15.53 13.12
C GLY A 213 -20.21 16.41 14.35
N LYS A 214 -19.12 16.60 15.11
CA LYS A 214 -19.05 17.48 16.28
C LYS A 214 -17.64 18.07 16.45
N GLY A 215 -17.48 19.37 16.18
CA GLY A 215 -16.25 20.13 16.35
C GLY A 215 -15.22 19.90 15.24
N GLY A 216 -14.66 18.69 15.13
CA GLY A 216 -13.60 18.38 14.14
C GLY A 216 -14.09 18.50 12.69
N THR A 217 -15.31 18.07 12.43
CA THR A 217 -15.98 18.22 11.13
C THR A 217 -16.15 19.69 10.74
N TYR A 218 -16.49 20.56 11.70
CA TYR A 218 -16.55 22.01 11.47
C TYR A 218 -15.18 22.61 11.13
N LYS A 219 -14.12 22.23 11.84
CA LYS A 219 -12.75 22.67 11.52
C LYS A 219 -12.31 22.24 10.11
N THR A 220 -12.70 21.03 9.71
CA THR A 220 -12.44 20.53 8.35
C THR A 220 -13.10 21.42 7.30
N TYR A 221 -14.34 21.86 7.55
CA TYR A 221 -15.02 22.84 6.70
C TYR A 221 -14.28 24.19 6.64
N GLU A 222 -13.88 24.74 7.78
CA GLU A 222 -13.18 26.04 7.81
C GLU A 222 -11.89 26.01 6.99
N GLU A 223 -11.10 24.95 7.15
CA GLU A 223 -9.84 24.79 6.42
C GLU A 223 -10.07 24.50 4.93
N ALA A 224 -11.11 23.72 4.58
CA ALA A 224 -11.50 23.50 3.19
C ALA A 224 -11.89 24.81 2.49
N ILE A 225 -12.69 25.66 3.13
CA ILE A 225 -13.05 26.98 2.58
C ILE A 225 -11.82 27.87 2.42
N LYS A 226 -10.94 27.90 3.41
CA LYS A 226 -9.66 28.63 3.34
C LYS A 226 -8.79 28.17 2.17
N ASN A 227 -8.80 26.87 1.88
CA ASN A 227 -8.05 26.25 0.78
C ASN A 227 -8.77 26.29 -0.58
N GLY A 228 -9.93 26.95 -0.66
CA GLY A 228 -10.73 27.03 -1.88
C GLY A 228 -11.20 25.65 -2.35
N VAL A 229 -11.57 24.78 -1.42
CA VAL A 229 -12.05 23.43 -1.68
C VAL A 229 -13.56 23.38 -1.49
N PRO A 230 -14.33 22.93 -2.49
CA PRO A 230 -15.77 22.77 -2.37
C PRO A 230 -16.15 21.81 -1.24
N VAL A 231 -17.17 22.18 -0.45
CA VAL A 231 -17.67 21.39 0.67
C VAL A 231 -19.11 20.94 0.41
N ILE A 232 -19.35 19.63 0.51
CA ILE A 232 -20.63 18.94 0.31
C ILE A 232 -21.14 18.44 1.68
N PRO A 233 -21.89 19.24 2.44
CA PRO A 233 -22.52 18.73 3.67
C PRO A 233 -23.72 17.82 3.33
N ILE A 234 -23.90 16.75 4.10
CA ILE A 234 -25.09 15.87 4.05
C ILE A 234 -26.03 16.25 5.21
N PRO A 235 -26.88 17.28 5.08
CA PRO A 235 -27.59 17.86 6.22
C PRO A 235 -28.55 16.91 6.94
N GLY A 236 -29.08 15.89 6.26
CA GLY A 236 -29.96 14.89 6.87
C GLY A 236 -29.30 14.13 8.03
N THR A 237 -27.96 14.08 8.04
CA THR A 237 -27.16 13.40 9.07
C THR A 237 -26.96 14.25 10.34
N GLY A 238 -27.49 15.48 10.38
CA GLY A 238 -27.46 16.33 11.58
C GLY A 238 -26.10 16.96 11.85
N GLY A 239 -25.81 17.26 13.13
CA GLY A 239 -24.50 17.74 13.60
C GLY A 239 -23.96 18.98 12.89
N ASP A 240 -22.64 18.99 12.70
CA ASP A 240 -21.94 20.05 11.98
C ASP A 240 -22.31 20.09 10.49
N ALA A 241 -22.56 18.95 9.85
CA ALA A 241 -23.01 18.90 8.45
C ALA A 241 -24.29 19.72 8.25
N LEU A 242 -25.31 19.57 9.10
CA LEU A 242 -26.52 20.39 9.06
C LEU A 242 -26.23 21.87 9.33
N ARG A 243 -25.37 22.17 10.30
CA ARG A 243 -24.99 23.55 10.64
C ARG A 243 -24.33 24.25 9.44
N ILE A 244 -23.35 23.59 8.83
CA ILE A 244 -22.59 24.11 7.69
C ILE A 244 -23.50 24.26 6.47
N HIS A 245 -24.39 23.30 6.25
CA HIS A 245 -25.39 23.41 5.21
C HIS A 245 -26.25 24.69 5.34
N LYS A 246 -26.71 25.02 6.55
CA LYS A 246 -27.45 26.26 6.82
C LYS A 246 -26.60 27.51 6.53
N ILE A 247 -25.32 27.49 6.90
CA ILE A 247 -24.37 28.56 6.60
C ILE A 247 -24.28 28.75 5.08
N LEU A 248 -23.88 27.71 4.34
CA LEU A 248 -23.71 27.77 2.88
C LEU A 248 -24.98 28.20 2.15
N SER A 249 -26.15 27.71 2.58
CA SER A 249 -27.44 28.08 2.00
C SER A 249 -27.77 29.56 2.25
N SER A 250 -27.53 30.06 3.46
CA SER A 250 -27.78 31.47 3.82
C SER A 250 -26.81 32.45 3.15
N THR A 251 -25.59 31.99 2.87
CA THR A 251 -24.53 32.77 2.23
C THR A 251 -24.78 32.85 0.73
N SER A 252 -25.22 31.75 0.10
CA SER A 252 -25.45 31.69 -1.35
C SER A 252 -26.47 32.71 -1.88
N SER A 253 -27.42 33.18 -1.06
CA SER A 253 -28.37 34.22 -1.44
C SER A 253 -27.77 35.64 -1.47
N LYS A 254 -26.57 35.83 -0.89
CA LYS A 254 -25.91 37.14 -0.77
C LYS A 254 -24.81 37.38 -1.80
N TYR A 255 -24.32 36.36 -2.50
CA TYR A 255 -23.26 36.51 -3.51
C TYR A 255 -23.87 36.41 -4.90
N SER A 256 -23.57 37.39 -5.76
CA SER A 256 -23.94 37.32 -7.18
C SER A 256 -23.21 36.17 -7.85
N ALA A 257 -23.79 35.66 -8.95
CA ALA A 257 -23.27 34.53 -9.72
C ALA A 257 -21.83 34.70 -10.27
N ASP A 258 -21.24 35.89 -10.10
CA ASP A 258 -19.94 36.27 -10.67
C ASP A 258 -18.76 36.10 -9.70
N SER A 259 -18.99 35.70 -8.44
CA SER A 259 -17.88 35.38 -7.51
C SER A 259 -17.30 34.01 -7.85
N PRO A 260 -16.01 33.90 -8.24
CA PRO A 260 -15.36 32.62 -8.59
C PRO A 260 -15.16 31.66 -7.41
N GLN A 261 -15.65 32.00 -6.22
CA GLN A 261 -15.44 31.20 -5.02
C GLN A 261 -16.41 30.01 -4.99
N THR A 262 -15.92 28.83 -5.37
CA THR A 262 -15.98 27.50 -4.69
C THR A 262 -17.22 27.07 -3.89
N LEU A 263 -18.35 27.73 -4.06
CA LEU A 263 -19.64 27.26 -3.59
C LEU A 263 -20.24 26.40 -4.71
N ILE A 264 -20.51 25.14 -4.37
CA ILE A 264 -21.52 24.35 -5.09
C ILE A 264 -22.73 25.26 -5.27
N SER A 265 -23.22 25.40 -6.50
CA SER A 265 -24.29 26.35 -6.77
C SER A 265 -25.46 26.12 -5.80
N ALA A 266 -26.11 27.19 -5.35
CA ALA A 266 -27.28 27.09 -4.46
C ALA A 266 -28.30 26.06 -4.99
N THR A 267 -28.42 25.97 -6.31
CA THR A 267 -29.25 25.01 -7.05
C THR A 267 -28.83 23.55 -6.82
N GLN A 268 -27.54 23.24 -6.88
CA GLN A 268 -27.02 21.88 -6.64
C GLN A 268 -27.18 21.46 -5.17
N LEU A 269 -26.95 22.38 -4.22
CA LEU A 269 -27.22 22.14 -2.80
C LEU A 269 -28.72 21.96 -2.53
N ALA A 270 -29.58 22.71 -3.21
CA ALA A 270 -31.03 22.59 -3.11
C ALA A 270 -31.54 21.27 -3.72
N ALA A 271 -30.93 20.77 -4.79
CA ALA A 271 -31.23 19.46 -5.36
C ALA A 271 -30.87 18.34 -4.38
N LEU A 272 -29.66 18.37 -3.83
CA LEU A 272 -29.21 17.41 -2.81
C LEU A 272 -30.15 17.38 -1.60
N ASN A 273 -30.59 18.55 -1.13
CA ASN A 273 -31.56 18.64 -0.04
C ASN A 273 -32.91 18.01 -0.35
N ARG A 274 -33.43 18.25 -1.56
CA ARG A 274 -34.74 17.73 -1.96
C ARG A 274 -34.72 16.21 -1.92
N GLU A 275 -33.66 15.59 -2.45
CA GLU A 275 -33.50 14.13 -2.41
C GLU A 275 -33.32 13.60 -0.98
N ILE A 276 -32.49 14.26 -0.15
CA ILE A 276 -32.27 13.82 1.24
C ILE A 276 -33.56 13.90 2.11
N LEU A 277 -34.42 14.89 1.87
CA LEU A 277 -35.65 15.09 2.64
C LEU A 277 -36.76 14.10 2.28
N ILE A 278 -36.74 13.56 1.05
CA ILE A 278 -37.65 12.51 0.60
C ILE A 278 -37.02 11.18 1.03
N LYS A 279 -37.26 10.79 2.30
CA LYS A 279 -36.63 9.69 3.04
C LYS A 279 -36.61 8.29 2.38
N ASP A 280 -37.20 8.13 1.20
CA ASP A 280 -37.53 6.82 0.64
C ASP A 280 -36.62 6.36 -0.52
N ASN A 281 -35.63 7.15 -0.97
CA ASN A 281 -34.74 6.72 -2.07
C ASN A 281 -33.27 7.09 -1.87
N LEU A 282 -32.57 6.29 -1.06
CA LEU A 282 -31.13 6.47 -0.76
C LEU A 282 -30.21 6.39 -1.98
N GLY A 283 -30.58 5.60 -2.99
CA GLY A 283 -29.80 5.49 -4.23
C GLY A 283 -29.67 6.82 -4.97
N ASP A 284 -30.61 7.74 -4.78
CA ASP A 284 -30.60 9.07 -5.42
C ASP A 284 -29.52 9.99 -4.82
N ILE A 285 -29.30 9.93 -3.50
CA ILE A 285 -28.37 10.84 -2.82
C ILE A 285 -26.96 10.66 -3.35
N SER A 286 -26.53 9.42 -3.57
CA SER A 286 -25.19 9.12 -4.06
C SER A 286 -24.98 9.49 -5.51
N ALA A 287 -26.01 9.31 -6.35
CA ALA A 287 -25.98 9.80 -7.71
C ALA A 287 -25.79 11.34 -7.73
N VAL A 288 -26.54 12.06 -6.89
CA VAL A 288 -26.41 13.51 -6.77
C VAL A 288 -25.03 13.92 -6.27
N VAL A 289 -24.46 13.23 -5.27
CA VAL A 289 -23.09 13.51 -4.79
C VAL A 289 -22.07 13.38 -5.92
N ILE A 290 -22.18 12.32 -6.74
CA ILE A 290 -21.29 12.14 -7.89
C ILE A 290 -21.49 13.19 -8.96
N ASP A 291 -22.73 13.55 -9.27
CA ASP A 291 -23.03 14.59 -10.25
C ASP A 291 -22.52 15.96 -9.79
N ILE A 292 -22.60 16.25 -8.49
CA ILE A 292 -21.95 17.42 -7.89
C ILE A 292 -20.44 17.34 -8.12
N ILE A 293 -19.77 16.25 -7.74
CA ILE A 293 -18.31 16.10 -7.89
C ILE A 293 -17.87 16.25 -9.35
N LYS A 294 -18.60 15.64 -10.29
CA LYS A 294 -18.36 15.73 -11.74
C LYS A 294 -18.57 17.15 -12.27
N GLY A 295 -19.57 17.86 -11.74
CA GLY A 295 -19.90 19.24 -12.13
C GLY A 295 -19.02 20.31 -11.50
N LEU A 296 -18.19 19.97 -10.49
CA LEU A 296 -17.24 20.93 -9.94
C LEU A 296 -16.29 21.41 -11.07
N PRO A 297 -15.91 22.70 -11.13
CA PRO A 297 -14.91 23.16 -12.09
C PRO A 297 -13.60 22.47 -11.78
N GLN A 298 -12.94 21.81 -12.73
CA GLN A 298 -11.63 21.19 -12.45
C GLN A 298 -10.75 22.24 -11.78
N LYS A 299 -10.27 21.96 -10.56
CA LYS A 299 -9.27 22.80 -9.92
C LYS A 299 -8.09 22.70 -10.88
N THR A 300 -7.95 23.67 -11.76
CA THR A 300 -6.72 23.85 -12.52
C THR A 300 -5.72 24.19 -11.44
N VAL A 301 -5.13 23.15 -10.84
CA VAL A 301 -3.94 23.30 -10.03
C VAL A 301 -2.97 23.91 -11.02
N SER A 302 -2.84 25.23 -10.95
CA SER A 302 -1.91 25.95 -11.80
C SER A 302 -0.59 25.26 -11.58
N ARG A 303 -0.03 24.74 -12.66
CA ARG A 303 1.28 24.10 -12.65
C ARG A 303 2.21 24.98 -11.81
N PRO A 304 2.81 24.48 -10.70
CA PRO A 304 3.73 25.30 -9.92
C PRO A 304 4.78 25.88 -10.85
N SER A 305 5.19 27.12 -10.61
CA SER A 305 6.34 27.64 -11.34
C SER A 305 7.56 26.77 -10.98
N SER A 306 8.59 26.78 -11.84
CA SER A 306 9.85 26.09 -11.53
C SER A 306 10.41 26.52 -10.17
N ASP A 307 10.22 27.79 -9.80
CA ASP A 307 10.77 28.34 -8.56
C ASP A 307 9.92 27.95 -7.34
N ASP A 308 8.58 27.88 -7.48
CA ASP A 308 7.70 27.35 -6.44
C ASP A 308 8.01 25.87 -6.17
N PHE A 309 8.18 25.08 -7.24
CA PHE A 309 8.57 23.67 -7.12
C PHE A 309 9.91 23.53 -6.41
N LYS A 310 10.93 24.31 -6.78
CA LYS A 310 12.23 24.31 -6.08
C LYS A 310 12.08 24.67 -4.61
N ALA A 311 11.35 25.73 -4.27
CA ALA A 311 11.16 26.17 -2.89
C ALA A 311 10.49 25.08 -2.05
N MET A 312 9.42 24.46 -2.58
CA MET A 312 8.74 23.32 -1.98
C MET A 312 9.70 22.15 -1.73
N ILE A 313 10.51 21.77 -2.73
CA ILE A 313 11.48 20.68 -2.59
C ILE A 313 12.56 20.97 -1.54
N MET A 314 13.05 22.21 -1.48
CA MET A 314 14.05 22.59 -0.49
C MET A 314 13.49 22.49 0.94
N GLU A 315 12.23 22.87 1.13
CA GLU A 315 11.56 22.77 2.42
C GLU A 315 11.28 21.30 2.80
N LEU A 316 10.80 20.51 1.84
CA LEU A 316 10.61 19.08 2.01
C LEU A 316 11.92 18.40 2.42
N TYR A 317 13.02 18.68 1.71
CA TYR A 317 14.33 18.11 2.01
C TYR A 317 14.75 18.39 3.47
N LYS A 318 14.62 19.64 3.93
CA LYS A 318 14.96 20.03 5.31
C LYS A 318 14.12 19.32 6.37
N LYS A 319 12.83 19.12 6.10
CA LYS A 319 11.89 18.50 7.06
C LYS A 319 12.07 16.99 7.18
N ARG A 320 12.54 16.31 6.12
CA ARG A 320 12.69 14.85 6.15
C ARG A 320 13.87 14.42 7.02
N LYS A 321 13.57 13.58 8.01
CA LYS A 321 14.56 12.99 8.91
C LYS A 321 15.49 12.03 8.15
N VAL A 322 16.79 12.15 8.41
CA VAL A 322 17.79 11.15 8.02
C VAL A 322 17.56 9.87 8.81
N VAL A 323 17.35 8.76 8.09
CA VAL A 323 17.09 7.44 8.70
C VAL A 323 18.39 6.68 8.92
N ILE A 324 19.28 6.70 7.94
CA ILE A 324 20.59 6.03 7.97
C ILE A 324 21.69 7.10 7.95
N GLU A 325 22.47 7.21 9.02
CA GLU A 325 23.49 8.27 9.15
C GLU A 325 24.62 8.14 8.12
N ASP A 326 24.99 6.92 7.73
CA ASP A 326 26.03 6.66 6.72
C ASP A 326 25.52 6.78 5.27
N ASP A 327 24.21 6.89 5.06
CA ASP A 327 23.60 7.09 3.75
C ASP A 327 22.36 7.98 3.89
N LEU A 328 22.59 9.29 3.74
CA LEU A 328 21.59 10.32 4.04
C LEU A 328 20.33 10.23 3.18
N GLN A 329 20.35 9.48 2.07
CA GLN A 329 19.20 9.32 1.20
C GLN A 329 18.50 7.97 1.38
N LYS A 330 19.11 6.99 2.07
CA LYS A 330 18.52 5.67 2.28
C LYS A 330 17.33 5.70 3.24
N ASN A 331 16.22 5.10 2.80
CA ASN A 331 14.89 5.13 3.41
C ASN A 331 14.32 6.55 3.61
N ARG A 332 14.84 7.55 2.90
CA ARG A 332 14.37 8.94 3.00
C ARG A 332 13.34 9.28 1.92
N TRP A 333 13.23 8.49 0.85
CA TRP A 333 12.43 8.80 -0.35
C TRP A 333 11.45 7.71 -0.74
N GLY A 334 10.99 6.92 0.24
CA GLY A 334 10.01 5.85 0.03
C GLY A 334 10.62 4.46 -0.14
N GLY A 335 11.95 4.34 -0.21
CA GLY A 335 12.65 3.05 -0.20
C GLY A 335 12.39 2.14 -1.39
N ARG A 336 11.77 2.64 -2.47
CA ARG A 336 11.42 1.86 -3.67
C ARG A 336 11.75 2.64 -4.93
N SER A 337 12.28 1.95 -5.93
CA SER A 337 12.65 2.56 -7.21
C SER A 337 11.49 2.66 -8.20
N GLU A 338 10.33 2.08 -7.86
CA GLU A 338 9.11 2.15 -8.66
C GLU A 338 7.90 2.45 -7.76
N ASP A 339 7.09 3.40 -8.19
CA ASP A 339 5.86 3.81 -7.50
C ASP A 339 4.86 4.43 -8.48
N GLN A 340 3.61 3.99 -8.45
CA GLN A 340 2.52 4.44 -9.34
C GLN A 340 2.91 4.46 -10.84
N GLY A 341 3.66 3.44 -11.28
CA GLY A 341 4.17 3.31 -12.66
C GLY A 341 5.34 4.23 -13.02
N ASN A 342 5.78 5.09 -12.09
CA ASN A 342 7.01 5.86 -12.22
C ASN A 342 8.20 4.99 -11.86
N VAL A 343 9.28 5.06 -12.63
CA VAL A 343 10.44 4.16 -12.47
C VAL A 343 11.73 4.97 -12.46
N LEU A 344 12.50 4.86 -11.38
CA LEU A 344 13.85 5.36 -11.23
C LEU A 344 14.84 4.24 -11.52
N SER A 345 15.71 4.45 -12.51
CA SER A 345 16.68 3.46 -12.98
C SER A 345 18.05 4.07 -13.19
N VAL A 346 19.08 3.23 -13.30
CA VAL A 346 20.46 3.65 -13.46
C VAL A 346 21.16 2.88 -14.56
N LYS A 347 22.08 3.55 -15.26
CA LYS A 347 23.12 2.91 -16.09
C LYS A 347 24.48 3.40 -15.61
N VAL A 348 25.41 2.47 -15.41
CA VAL A 348 26.78 2.79 -14.97
C VAL A 348 27.77 2.29 -16.00
N SER A 349 28.75 3.13 -16.33
CA SER A 349 29.83 2.79 -17.26
C SER A 349 31.16 3.34 -16.75
N LYS A 350 32.28 2.74 -17.18
CA LYS A 350 33.62 3.22 -16.79
C LYS A 350 33.82 4.66 -17.28
N SER A 351 34.40 5.50 -16.43
CA SER A 351 34.86 6.83 -16.83
C SER A 351 36.24 6.74 -17.48
N ILE A 352 36.64 7.83 -18.14
CA ILE A 352 38.02 8.04 -18.60
C ILE A 352 38.96 8.17 -17.39
N ILE A 353 38.45 8.63 -16.25
CA ILE A 353 39.19 8.68 -14.99
C ILE A 353 39.12 7.29 -14.33
N PRO A 354 40.26 6.59 -14.10
CA PRO A 354 40.26 5.17 -13.68
C PRO A 354 39.50 4.82 -12.41
N THR A 355 39.27 5.79 -11.52
CA THR A 355 38.58 5.63 -10.24
C THR A 355 37.12 6.07 -10.28
N PHE A 356 36.63 6.60 -11.40
CA PHE A 356 35.27 7.10 -11.53
C PHE A 356 34.45 6.29 -12.53
N PHE A 357 33.15 6.40 -12.36
CA PHE A 357 32.15 5.85 -13.25
C PHE A 357 31.24 6.97 -13.73
N ASN A 358 30.80 6.89 -14.99
CA ASN A 358 29.71 7.71 -15.48
C ASN A 358 28.40 7.04 -15.08
N VAL A 359 27.61 7.75 -14.29
CA VAL A 359 26.33 7.30 -13.75
C VAL A 359 25.21 8.09 -14.44
N ILE A 360 24.31 7.38 -15.09
CA ILE A 360 23.16 7.95 -15.79
C ILE A 360 21.91 7.49 -15.07
N LEU A 361 21.28 8.41 -14.35
CA LEU A 361 19.99 8.22 -13.71
C LEU A 361 18.88 8.56 -14.70
N ASN A 362 17.91 7.66 -14.85
CA ASN A 362 16.75 7.85 -15.69
C ASN A 362 15.49 7.67 -14.85
N LEU A 363 14.69 8.72 -14.78
CA LEU A 363 13.36 8.71 -14.20
C LEU A 363 12.34 8.68 -15.34
N LYS A 364 11.56 7.60 -15.43
CA LYS A 364 10.40 7.50 -16.30
C LYS A 364 9.16 7.84 -15.46
N VAL A 365 8.38 8.81 -15.92
CA VAL A 365 7.16 9.25 -15.24
C VAL A 365 5.95 8.64 -15.95
N SER A 366 5.05 8.04 -15.19
CA SER A 366 3.77 7.55 -15.69
C SER A 366 2.84 8.75 -15.85
N ASP A 367 2.83 9.33 -17.04
CA ASP A 367 1.95 10.44 -17.37
C ASP A 367 1.27 10.17 -18.72
N PRO A 368 -0.06 9.94 -18.73
CA PRO A 368 -0.78 9.66 -19.98
C PRO A 368 -0.65 10.83 -20.97
N ASP A 369 -0.60 12.05 -20.45
CA ASP A 369 -0.51 13.26 -21.26
C ASP A 369 0.91 13.58 -21.74
N LYS A 370 1.91 12.82 -21.26
CA LYS A 370 3.35 13.02 -21.53
C LYS A 370 3.81 14.48 -21.37
N ARG A 371 3.17 15.24 -20.48
CA ARG A 371 3.51 16.64 -20.29
C ARG A 371 4.89 16.73 -19.66
N GLU A 372 5.57 17.84 -19.94
CA GLU A 372 6.78 18.18 -19.22
C GLU A 372 6.43 18.41 -17.75
N GLN A 373 7.12 17.71 -16.86
CA GLN A 373 6.95 17.77 -15.41
C GLN A 373 8.29 18.12 -14.76
N PHE A 374 8.24 18.90 -13.69
CA PHE A 374 9.43 19.14 -12.88
C PHE A 374 9.74 17.92 -12.01
N VAL A 375 11.03 17.61 -11.88
CA VAL A 375 11.52 16.54 -11.02
C VAL A 375 12.75 17.01 -10.26
N ALA A 376 12.92 16.53 -9.04
CA ALA A 376 14.11 16.72 -8.24
C ALA A 376 14.79 15.37 -8.03
N PHE A 377 16.11 15.32 -8.17
CA PHE A 377 16.96 14.21 -7.77
C PHE A 377 17.75 14.60 -6.52
N PHE A 378 17.81 13.70 -5.53
CA PHE A 378 18.52 13.90 -4.25
C PHE A 378 19.71 12.95 -4.22
N LEU A 379 20.90 13.51 -4.43
CA LEU A 379 22.18 12.82 -4.45
C LEU A 379 22.79 12.77 -3.04
N HIS A 380 23.84 11.97 -2.90
CA HIS A 380 24.66 11.91 -1.70
C HIS A 380 25.31 13.28 -1.37
N ASP A 381 25.65 13.54 -0.11
CA ASP A 381 26.24 14.81 0.36
C ASP A 381 27.65 15.09 -0.18
N SER A 382 28.35 14.03 -0.60
CA SER A 382 29.63 14.14 -1.31
C SER A 382 29.53 14.87 -2.67
N PHE A 383 28.32 15.10 -3.20
CA PHE A 383 28.10 15.91 -4.38
C PHE A 383 27.92 17.40 -4.03
N SER A 384 28.68 18.29 -4.67
CA SER A 384 28.62 19.75 -4.43
C SER A 384 27.26 20.40 -4.62
N ASN A 385 26.32 19.74 -5.32
CA ASN A 385 24.91 20.07 -5.14
C ASN A 385 24.12 18.76 -5.09
N GLU A 386 23.63 18.49 -3.90
CA GLU A 386 22.85 17.31 -3.53
C GLU A 386 21.53 17.27 -4.30
N ILE A 387 20.88 18.42 -4.49
CA ILE A 387 19.58 18.50 -5.13
C ILE A 387 19.73 19.00 -6.57
N ARG A 388 19.26 18.21 -7.54
CA ARG A 388 19.30 18.53 -8.96
C ARG A 388 17.89 18.57 -9.52
N PHE A 389 17.50 19.72 -10.04
CA PHE A 389 16.22 19.91 -10.71
C PHE A 389 16.34 19.60 -12.20
N LYS A 390 15.36 18.87 -12.73
CA LYS A 390 15.20 18.54 -14.15
C LYS A 390 13.75 18.70 -14.54
N SER A 391 13.52 18.68 -15.85
CA SER A 391 12.19 18.54 -16.42
C SER A 391 12.12 17.28 -17.27
N THR A 392 10.96 16.64 -17.31
CA THR A 392 10.74 15.49 -18.19
C THR A 392 10.64 15.93 -19.65
N LYS A 393 11.24 15.15 -20.55
CA LYS A 393 11.03 15.23 -21.99
C LYS A 393 10.46 13.90 -22.44
N ASN A 394 9.29 13.93 -23.07
CA ASN A 394 8.54 12.73 -23.47
C ASN A 394 8.33 11.75 -22.30
N GLY A 395 7.96 12.25 -21.13
CA GLY A 395 7.74 11.44 -19.93
C GLY A 395 9.00 10.89 -19.26
N SER A 396 10.19 11.41 -19.58
CA SER A 396 11.45 10.96 -18.96
C SER A 396 12.39 12.10 -18.58
N ALA A 397 13.04 12.00 -17.43
CA ALA A 397 14.10 12.91 -17.01
C ALA A 397 15.42 12.15 -16.84
N LYS A 398 16.51 12.75 -17.31
CA LYS A 398 17.86 12.16 -17.28
C LYS A 398 18.80 13.05 -16.48
N LEU A 399 19.56 12.45 -15.58
CA LEU A 399 20.63 13.11 -14.82
C LEU A 399 21.92 12.32 -14.97
N GLU A 400 22.98 12.99 -15.43
CA GLU A 400 24.31 12.41 -15.56
C GLU A 400 25.21 12.97 -14.46
N VAL A 401 25.87 12.07 -13.74
CA VAL A 401 26.85 12.41 -12.71
C VAL A 401 28.06 11.48 -12.82
N ARG A 402 29.14 11.83 -12.13
CA ARG A 402 30.28 10.93 -11.94
C ARG A 402 30.39 10.58 -10.47
N SER A 403 30.62 9.31 -10.18
CA SER A 403 30.87 8.83 -8.82
C SER A 403 32.00 7.82 -8.82
N TYR A 404 32.74 7.73 -7.73
CA TYR A 404 33.76 6.72 -7.52
C TYR A 404 33.18 5.42 -6.94
N GLU A 405 31.98 5.48 -6.36
CA GLU A 405 31.26 4.34 -5.78
C GLU A 405 29.73 4.46 -5.90
N ALA A 406 29.01 3.39 -5.56
CA ALA A 406 27.56 3.35 -5.48
C ALA A 406 27.04 4.21 -4.31
N PHE A 407 25.85 4.79 -4.49
CA PHE A 407 25.18 5.65 -3.51
C PHE A 407 23.67 5.48 -3.62
N THR A 408 22.91 5.86 -2.60
CA THR A 408 21.45 5.95 -2.71
C THR A 408 21.03 7.29 -3.30
N VAL A 409 20.08 7.26 -4.23
CA VAL A 409 19.49 8.45 -4.84
C VAL A 409 17.99 8.48 -4.65
N GLY A 410 17.49 9.62 -4.19
CA GLY A 410 16.06 9.92 -4.18
C GLY A 410 15.61 10.61 -5.47
N ALA A 411 14.34 10.49 -5.81
CA ALA A 411 13.67 11.36 -6.77
C ALA A 411 12.28 11.77 -6.28
N TYR A 412 11.87 12.99 -6.63
CA TYR A 412 10.54 13.53 -6.33
C TYR A 412 9.96 14.18 -7.58
N THR A 413 8.70 13.87 -7.89
CA THR A 413 7.99 14.41 -9.06
C THR A 413 7.06 15.56 -8.68
N GLU A 414 6.70 16.38 -9.66
CA GLU A 414 5.69 17.44 -9.51
C GLU A 414 4.32 16.93 -8.98
N LYS A 415 4.01 15.64 -9.17
CA LYS A 415 2.80 14.99 -8.65
C LYS A 415 2.95 14.40 -7.25
N GLY A 416 4.04 14.69 -6.55
CA GLY A 416 4.27 14.20 -5.19
C GLY A 416 4.84 12.79 -5.07
N ILE A 417 5.10 12.11 -6.19
CA ILE A 417 5.64 10.74 -6.19
C ILE A 417 7.10 10.76 -5.75
N MET A 418 7.43 9.83 -4.86
CA MET A 418 8.74 9.68 -4.25
C MET A 418 9.34 8.34 -4.64
N LEU A 419 10.58 8.36 -5.10
CA LEU A 419 11.29 7.16 -5.52
C LEU A 419 12.67 7.17 -4.87
N GLU A 420 13.19 5.99 -4.61
CA GLU A 420 14.51 5.76 -4.04
C GLU A 420 15.20 4.60 -4.75
N LEU A 421 16.45 4.79 -5.13
CA LEU A 421 17.26 3.75 -5.75
C LEU A 421 18.60 3.67 -5.03
N ASP A 422 18.80 2.58 -4.28
CA ASP A 422 20.12 2.21 -3.79
C ASP A 422 20.89 1.56 -4.94
N LEU A 423 21.88 2.27 -5.49
CA LEU A 423 22.68 1.77 -6.60
C LEU A 423 23.46 0.51 -6.23
N ASN A 424 23.68 0.25 -4.94
CA ASN A 424 24.37 -0.93 -4.46
C ASN A 424 23.50 -2.20 -4.53
N GLU A 425 22.18 -2.04 -4.66
CA GLU A 425 21.22 -3.14 -4.80
C GLU A 425 20.87 -3.44 -6.27
N VAL A 426 21.35 -2.62 -7.21
CA VAL A 426 21.11 -2.82 -8.64
C VAL A 426 22.07 -3.87 -9.18
N SER A 427 21.54 -4.98 -9.67
CA SER A 427 22.33 -6.06 -10.27
C SER A 427 22.97 -5.63 -11.60
N GLY A 428 24.14 -6.19 -11.91
CA GLY A 428 24.79 -6.04 -13.23
C GLY A 428 25.58 -4.75 -13.43
N LEU A 429 25.78 -3.95 -12.38
CA LEU A 429 26.69 -2.80 -12.43
C LEU A 429 28.15 -3.28 -12.35
N PRO A 430 29.14 -2.44 -12.73
CA PRO A 430 30.54 -2.82 -12.62
C PRO A 430 30.92 -3.21 -11.18
N LYS A 431 31.61 -4.34 -10.99
CA LYS A 431 31.97 -4.86 -9.65
C LYS A 431 32.72 -3.84 -8.76
N ALA A 432 33.59 -3.03 -9.36
CA ALA A 432 34.35 -2.01 -8.65
C ALA A 432 33.51 -0.76 -8.29
N PHE A 433 32.24 -0.70 -8.69
CA PHE A 433 31.32 0.39 -8.35
C PHE A 433 30.60 0.13 -7.02
N TYR A 434 30.36 -1.14 -6.66
CA TYR A 434 29.74 -1.47 -5.37
C TYR A 434 30.70 -1.13 -4.23
N TYR A 435 30.21 -0.46 -3.20
CA TYR A 435 30.98 -0.34 -1.97
C TYR A 435 30.87 -1.66 -1.19
N THR A 436 32.01 -2.19 -0.74
CA THR A 436 32.11 -3.49 -0.07
C THR A 436 31.97 -3.42 1.44
N ASP A 437 32.06 -2.21 1.99
CA ASP A 437 31.96 -1.98 3.42
C ASP A 437 30.51 -2.05 3.88
N VAL A 438 30.29 -2.70 5.02
CA VAL A 438 28.99 -2.72 5.69
C VAL A 438 28.79 -1.43 6.47
N SER A 439 27.53 -1.08 6.73
CA SER A 439 27.17 0.13 7.49
C SER A 439 27.71 0.12 8.92
N LYS A 440 28.03 1.30 9.50
CA LYS A 440 28.49 1.37 10.90
C LYS A 440 27.38 0.96 11.86
N ALA A 441 26.13 1.27 11.53
CA ALA A 441 24.97 0.85 12.31
C ALA A 441 24.88 -0.68 12.40
N PHE A 442 25.07 -1.39 11.29
CA PHE A 442 25.09 -2.85 11.29
C PHE A 442 26.28 -3.41 12.08
N LYS A 443 27.49 -2.86 11.93
CA LYS A 443 28.66 -3.26 12.74
C LYS A 443 28.38 -3.13 14.23
N LYS A 444 27.88 -1.97 14.66
CA LYS A 444 27.55 -1.69 16.05
C LYS A 444 26.49 -2.66 16.60
N LEU A 445 25.45 -2.94 15.82
CA LEU A 445 24.43 -3.92 16.18
C LEU A 445 25.04 -5.32 16.35
N VAL A 446 25.88 -5.73 15.40
CA VAL A 446 26.55 -7.04 15.42
C VAL A 446 27.50 -7.16 16.61
N ASP A 447 28.28 -6.13 16.93
CA ASP A 447 29.19 -6.12 18.07
C ASP A 447 28.42 -6.27 19.39
N GLN A 448 27.33 -5.50 19.57
CA GLN A 448 26.45 -5.61 20.73
C GLN A 448 25.81 -7.00 20.85
N MET A 449 25.34 -7.54 19.73
CA MET A 449 24.75 -8.88 19.69
C MET A 449 25.80 -9.93 20.05
N TYR A 450 27.01 -9.83 19.49
CA TYR A 450 28.09 -10.78 19.75
C TYR A 450 28.43 -10.84 21.24
N GLU A 451 28.55 -9.69 21.91
CA GLU A 451 28.82 -9.62 23.35
C GLU A 451 27.72 -10.25 24.22
N GLN A 452 26.47 -10.25 23.77
CA GLN A 452 25.33 -10.80 24.50
C GLN A 452 25.15 -12.32 24.34
N GLN A 453 25.73 -12.92 23.30
CA GLN A 453 25.57 -14.36 23.05
C GLN A 453 26.48 -15.19 23.94
N ASN A 454 25.89 -16.11 24.72
CA ASN A 454 26.61 -16.98 25.65
C ASN A 454 27.46 -18.02 24.91
N VAL A 455 28.71 -18.17 25.35
CA VAL A 455 29.58 -19.28 24.95
C VAL A 455 29.19 -20.52 25.75
N THR A 456 28.80 -21.60 25.05
CA THR A 456 28.39 -22.86 25.69
C THR A 456 29.44 -23.97 25.52
N VAL A 457 30.25 -23.92 24.47
CA VAL A 457 31.33 -24.87 24.18
C VAL A 457 32.66 -24.12 24.26
N LYS A 458 33.55 -24.52 25.18
CA LYS A 458 34.80 -23.80 25.45
C LYS A 458 35.84 -23.95 24.34
N ASP A 459 35.89 -25.12 23.71
CA ASP A 459 36.88 -25.44 22.68
C ASP A 459 36.46 -24.96 21.29
N ASP A 460 35.19 -24.58 21.11
CA ASP A 460 34.67 -23.94 19.91
C ASP A 460 33.66 -22.86 20.30
N LEU A 461 34.14 -21.63 20.43
CA LEU A 461 33.35 -20.51 20.96
C LEU A 461 32.13 -20.15 20.11
N GLN A 462 32.04 -20.65 18.87
CA GLN A 462 30.91 -20.39 17.98
C GLN A 462 29.88 -21.53 17.98
N LYS A 463 30.22 -22.71 18.53
CA LYS A 463 29.30 -23.86 18.57
C LYS A 463 28.11 -23.61 19.50
N ASN A 464 26.91 -23.84 18.99
CA ASN A 464 25.61 -23.57 19.61
C ASN A 464 25.36 -22.09 19.97
N ARG A 465 26.16 -21.15 19.46
CA ARG A 465 26.04 -19.71 19.76
C ARG A 465 25.10 -19.00 18.79
N TRP A 466 24.82 -19.61 17.64
CA TRP A 466 24.11 -19.03 16.50
C TRP A 466 22.91 -19.90 16.08
N GLY A 467 22.32 -20.62 17.03
CA GLY A 467 21.08 -21.37 16.83
C GLY A 467 21.23 -22.73 16.13
N GLY A 468 22.45 -23.18 15.84
CA GLY A 468 22.74 -24.56 15.40
C GLY A 468 22.15 -24.98 14.04
N LYS A 469 21.70 -24.04 13.21
CA LYS A 469 21.06 -24.34 11.92
C LYS A 469 21.78 -23.63 10.77
N SER A 470 22.21 -24.40 9.78
CA SER A 470 22.84 -23.86 8.57
C SER A 470 21.82 -23.28 7.58
N VAL A 471 20.53 -23.58 7.76
CA VAL A 471 19.42 -23.04 6.97
C VAL A 471 18.37 -22.43 7.91
N SER A 472 18.02 -21.16 7.68
CA SER A 472 17.00 -20.44 8.43
C SER A 472 16.45 -19.27 7.61
N ASN A 473 15.16 -18.97 7.74
CA ASN A 473 14.48 -17.86 7.04
C ASN A 473 14.85 -17.75 5.55
N GLU A 474 14.75 -18.89 4.85
CA GLU A 474 15.09 -19.04 3.42
C GLU A 474 16.56 -18.71 3.08
N LYS A 475 17.48 -18.63 4.04
CA LYS A 475 18.93 -18.43 3.80
C LYS A 475 19.70 -19.67 4.21
N GLU A 476 20.81 -19.91 3.53
CA GLU A 476 21.69 -21.05 3.75
C GLU A 476 23.14 -20.58 3.89
N LEU A 477 23.79 -21.03 4.96
CA LEU A 477 25.22 -20.93 5.20
C LEU A 477 25.89 -22.24 4.79
N THR A 478 26.78 -22.15 3.81
CA THR A 478 27.53 -23.30 3.27
C THR A 478 29.03 -23.05 3.30
N ALA A 479 29.81 -24.12 3.22
CA ALA A 479 31.26 -24.04 3.07
C ALA A 479 31.78 -25.03 2.02
N SER A 480 32.92 -24.69 1.44
CA SER A 480 33.75 -25.61 0.64
C SER A 480 35.18 -25.56 1.17
N VAL A 481 35.84 -26.72 1.18
CA VAL A 481 37.17 -26.89 1.77
C VAL A 481 38.07 -27.57 0.74
N GLU A 482 39.15 -26.89 0.39
CA GLU A 482 40.18 -27.38 -0.53
C GLU A 482 41.54 -27.39 0.17
N LYS A 483 42.49 -28.19 -0.33
CA LYS A 483 43.87 -28.13 0.18
C LYS A 483 44.45 -26.73 -0.10
N GLY A 484 45.01 -26.12 0.94
CA GLY A 484 45.69 -24.83 0.82
C GLY A 484 47.10 -24.97 0.22
N LEU A 485 47.72 -23.83 -0.06
CA LEU A 485 49.10 -23.76 -0.55
C LEU A 485 50.12 -24.12 0.53
N ILE A 486 49.79 -23.90 1.80
CA ILE A 486 50.65 -24.19 2.94
C ILE A 486 50.36 -25.63 3.39
N PRO A 487 51.35 -26.53 3.47
CA PRO A 487 51.15 -27.89 3.96
C PRO A 487 50.50 -27.90 5.34
N GLY A 488 49.41 -28.67 5.49
CA GLY A 488 48.64 -28.75 6.73
C GLY A 488 47.52 -27.71 6.86
N TYR A 489 47.41 -26.76 5.93
CA TYR A 489 46.31 -25.80 5.88
C TYR A 489 45.35 -26.08 4.72
N PHE A 490 44.12 -25.60 4.88
CA PHE A 490 43.02 -25.74 3.96
C PHE A 490 42.45 -24.36 3.63
N ASP A 491 42.13 -24.17 2.35
CA ASP A 491 41.39 -23.01 1.87
C ASP A 491 39.90 -23.27 2.13
N VAL A 492 39.33 -22.53 3.10
CA VAL A 492 37.91 -22.61 3.46
C VAL A 492 37.17 -21.44 2.84
N ARG A 493 36.21 -21.72 1.97
CA ARG A 493 35.33 -20.70 1.38
C ARG A 493 33.94 -20.85 1.97
N ILE A 494 33.49 -19.84 2.71
CA ILE A 494 32.19 -19.79 3.37
C ILE A 494 31.28 -18.86 2.58
N LYS A 495 30.03 -19.26 2.40
CA LYS A 495 29.04 -18.60 1.54
C LYS A 495 27.68 -18.57 2.22
N ILE A 496 27.03 -17.41 2.23
CA ILE A 496 25.59 -17.29 2.48
C ILE A 496 24.88 -16.97 1.17
N SER A 497 23.80 -17.67 0.90
CA SER A 497 22.89 -17.39 -0.20
C SER A 497 21.44 -17.62 0.21
N SER A 498 20.50 -17.07 -0.55
CA SER A 498 19.10 -17.44 -0.41
C SER A 498 18.83 -18.81 -1.04
N THR A 499 18.02 -19.61 -0.36
CA THR A 499 17.41 -20.84 -0.88
C THR A 499 16.21 -20.55 -1.78
N ASN A 500 15.67 -19.33 -1.71
CA ASN A 500 14.58 -18.87 -2.55
C ASN A 500 15.11 -17.97 -3.68
N PRO A 501 15.09 -18.41 -4.95
CA PRO A 501 15.61 -17.61 -6.08
C PRO A 501 14.84 -16.30 -6.29
N ASN A 502 13.59 -16.22 -5.83
CA ASN A 502 12.76 -15.02 -5.92
C ASN A 502 13.03 -14.00 -4.80
N LYS A 503 13.82 -14.37 -3.79
CA LYS A 503 14.24 -13.50 -2.69
C LYS A 503 15.76 -13.60 -2.52
N PRO A 504 16.56 -13.07 -3.46
CA PRO A 504 18.01 -13.13 -3.35
C PRO A 504 18.50 -12.46 -2.06
N LEU A 505 19.63 -12.92 -1.52
CA LEU A 505 20.24 -12.31 -0.34
C LEU A 505 20.61 -10.85 -0.66
N LYS A 506 20.20 -9.94 0.21
CA LYS A 506 20.52 -8.52 0.15
C LYS A 506 21.13 -8.06 1.46
N GLY A 507 21.78 -6.91 1.42
CA GLY A 507 22.21 -6.22 2.63
C GLY A 507 23.53 -6.68 3.20
N ASP A 508 23.76 -6.27 4.45
CA ASP A 508 24.98 -6.54 5.21
C ASP A 508 24.94 -7.93 5.88
N VAL A 509 26.12 -8.55 5.98
CA VAL A 509 26.33 -9.89 6.56
C VAL A 509 27.56 -9.88 7.46
N ALA A 510 27.43 -10.45 8.65
CA ALA A 510 28.53 -10.73 9.55
C ALA A 510 28.82 -12.24 9.59
N PHE A 511 30.08 -12.62 9.50
CA PHE A 511 30.57 -13.98 9.70
C PHE A 511 31.37 -14.05 11.00
N PHE A 512 30.94 -14.93 11.91
CA PHE A 512 31.56 -15.17 13.20
C PHE A 512 32.46 -16.40 13.10
N MET A 513 33.76 -16.15 13.11
CA MET A 513 34.78 -17.18 12.90
C MET A 513 35.30 -17.69 14.24
N HIS A 514 36.05 -18.78 14.21
CA HIS A 514 36.84 -19.23 15.35
C HIS A 514 37.74 -18.09 15.88
N ASP A 515 38.01 -18.05 17.18
CA ASP A 515 38.70 -16.95 17.86
C ASP A 515 40.15 -16.72 17.37
N SER A 516 40.78 -17.78 16.88
CA SER A 516 42.08 -17.75 16.20
C SER A 516 42.13 -16.78 14.99
N PHE A 517 40.99 -16.45 14.37
CA PHE A 517 40.90 -15.46 13.28
C PHE A 517 40.78 -14.00 13.77
N LYS A 518 40.65 -13.78 15.08
CA LYS A 518 40.66 -12.50 15.83
C LYS A 518 39.61 -11.44 15.46
N GLU A 519 38.82 -11.61 14.41
CA GLU A 519 37.89 -10.58 13.92
C GLU A 519 36.62 -11.18 13.30
N ILE A 520 35.48 -10.53 13.54
CA ILE A 520 34.24 -10.73 12.79
C ILE A 520 34.49 -10.27 11.35
N LYS A 521 34.13 -11.10 10.37
CA LYS A 521 34.27 -10.74 8.95
C LYS A 521 32.96 -10.20 8.43
N PHE A 522 32.93 -8.90 8.15
CA PHE A 522 31.78 -8.24 7.56
C PHE A 522 31.83 -8.26 6.03
N ARG A 523 30.70 -8.53 5.38
CA ARG A 523 30.56 -8.54 3.93
C ARG A 523 29.19 -8.00 3.54
N LYS A 524 29.11 -7.30 2.42
CA LYS A 524 27.83 -7.04 1.78
C LYS A 524 27.49 -8.17 0.80
N ALA A 525 26.21 -8.52 0.69
CA ALA A 525 25.74 -9.45 -0.31
C ALA A 525 25.82 -8.81 -1.71
N ILE A 526 26.49 -9.48 -2.64
CA ILE A 526 26.63 -9.06 -4.04
C ILE A 526 26.10 -10.20 -4.91
N ASP A 527 25.22 -9.89 -5.85
CA ASP A 527 24.55 -10.87 -6.72
C ASP A 527 23.88 -12.01 -5.91
N GLY A 528 23.21 -11.67 -4.81
CA GLY A 528 22.50 -12.63 -3.98
C GLY A 528 23.40 -13.48 -3.07
N ILE A 529 24.68 -13.13 -2.91
CA ILE A 529 25.64 -13.96 -2.19
C ILE A 529 26.61 -13.10 -1.35
N ALA A 530 26.87 -13.52 -0.10
CA ALA A 530 27.98 -13.01 0.71
C ALA A 530 29.04 -14.12 0.89
N LYS A 531 30.33 -13.79 0.72
CA LYS A 531 31.43 -14.78 0.77
C LYS A 531 32.62 -14.32 1.61
N VAL A 532 33.20 -15.25 2.34
CA VAL A 532 34.49 -15.09 3.04
C VAL A 532 35.41 -16.26 2.68
N LYS A 533 36.70 -15.97 2.51
CA LYS A 533 37.75 -16.98 2.36
C LYS A 533 38.71 -16.86 3.54
N VAL A 534 39.02 -17.99 4.17
CA VAL A 534 40.05 -18.09 5.22
C VAL A 534 40.93 -19.31 5.00
N SER A 535 42.08 -19.33 5.68
CA SER A 535 42.96 -20.50 5.75
C SER A 535 42.87 -21.10 7.15
N ALA A 536 42.59 -22.40 7.26
CA ALA A 536 42.42 -23.10 8.53
C ALA A 536 43.20 -24.43 8.50
N TYR A 537 43.71 -24.89 9.64
CA TYR A 537 44.40 -26.19 9.72
C TYR A 537 43.45 -27.34 10.10
N GLU A 538 42.29 -27.02 10.69
CA GLU A 538 41.25 -27.96 11.09
C GLU A 538 39.84 -27.34 10.97
N ALA A 539 38.81 -28.18 11.12
CA ALA A 539 37.40 -27.80 11.13
C ALA A 539 37.03 -26.93 12.35
N PHE A 540 36.00 -26.09 12.22
CA PHE A 540 35.50 -25.22 13.28
C PHE A 540 34.04 -24.86 13.00
N THR A 541 33.31 -24.33 13.98
CA THR A 541 31.97 -23.80 13.77
C THR A 541 32.02 -22.36 13.28
N VAL A 542 31.24 -22.05 12.24
CA VAL A 542 31.03 -20.68 11.76
C VAL A 542 29.60 -20.23 12.03
N GLY A 543 29.46 -19.08 12.66
CA GLY A 543 28.19 -18.36 12.76
C GLY A 543 28.03 -17.35 11.64
N ALA A 544 26.79 -16.96 11.35
CA ALA A 544 26.52 -15.78 10.56
C ALA A 544 25.24 -15.06 10.97
N TYR A 545 25.22 -13.75 10.69
CA TYR A 545 24.07 -12.87 10.91
C TYR A 545 23.86 -11.96 9.71
N THR A 546 22.61 -11.82 9.26
CA THR A 546 22.24 -10.97 8.12
C THR A 546 21.44 -9.76 8.57
N GLU A 547 21.47 -8.69 7.77
CA GLU A 547 20.79 -7.40 8.06
C GLU A 547 19.30 -7.54 8.40
N ASP A 548 18.61 -8.55 7.86
CA ASP A 548 17.21 -8.85 8.16
C ASP A 548 16.99 -9.67 9.45
N GLY A 549 18.04 -9.86 10.25
CA GLY A 549 17.97 -10.53 11.54
C GLY A 549 18.13 -12.06 11.50
N THR A 550 18.40 -12.65 10.34
CA THR A 550 18.59 -14.11 10.26
C THR A 550 19.91 -14.52 10.87
N ILE A 551 19.86 -15.51 11.77
CA ILE A 551 21.03 -16.14 12.39
C ILE A 551 21.20 -17.54 11.76
N LEU A 552 22.45 -17.88 11.44
CA LEU A 552 22.84 -19.17 10.85
C LEU A 552 24.08 -19.72 11.58
N GLU A 553 24.19 -21.05 11.65
CA GLU A 553 25.34 -21.75 12.21
C GLU A 553 25.69 -22.95 11.33
N LEU A 554 26.98 -23.14 11.06
CA LEU A 554 27.47 -24.30 10.33
C LEU A 554 28.68 -24.88 11.05
N ASP A 555 28.51 -26.08 11.59
CA ASP A 555 29.60 -26.88 12.12
C ASP A 555 30.32 -27.61 10.97
N LEU A 556 31.57 -27.20 10.69
CA LEU A 556 32.38 -27.81 9.64
C LEU A 556 32.87 -29.22 10.01
N GLN A 557 32.91 -29.57 11.29
CA GLN A 557 33.28 -30.90 11.77
C GLN A 557 32.18 -31.92 11.45
N GLU A 558 30.92 -31.51 11.49
CA GLU A 558 29.75 -32.36 11.19
C GLU A 558 29.40 -32.39 9.68
N SER A 559 29.99 -31.47 8.91
CA SER A 559 29.77 -31.35 7.47
C SER A 559 30.51 -32.44 6.70
N LYS A 560 29.83 -33.12 5.77
CA LYS A 560 30.41 -34.22 4.98
C LYS A 560 31.13 -33.72 3.73
N GLY A 561 32.12 -34.48 3.26
CA GLY A 561 32.75 -34.28 1.95
C GLY A 561 34.02 -33.42 1.94
N PHE A 562 34.51 -33.00 3.10
CA PHE A 562 35.80 -32.30 3.22
C PHE A 562 36.97 -33.29 3.25
N PRO A 563 38.22 -32.82 3.00
CA PRO A 563 39.39 -33.68 3.12
C PRO A 563 39.49 -34.34 4.50
N LYS A 564 39.79 -35.65 4.57
CA LYS A 564 39.85 -36.40 5.84
C LYS A 564 40.74 -35.75 6.92
N LYS A 565 41.83 -35.09 6.52
CA LYS A 565 42.78 -34.41 7.42
C LYS A 565 42.29 -33.05 7.93
N PHE A 566 41.14 -32.58 7.47
CA PHE A 566 40.54 -31.33 7.94
C PHE A 566 39.71 -31.54 9.20
N TYR A 567 39.14 -32.73 9.38
CA TYR A 567 38.43 -33.10 10.60
C TYR A 567 39.42 -33.40 11.74
N TYR A 568 39.04 -33.06 12.97
CA TYR A 568 39.82 -33.36 14.19
C TYR A 568 39.19 -34.46 15.04
#